data_AF-A0A139DIC6-F1
#
_entry.id   AF-A0A139DIC6-F1
#
_cell.length_a   1.000
_cell.length_b   1.000
_cell.length_c   1.000
_cell.angle_alpha   90.00
_cell.angle_beta   90.00
_cell.angle_gamma   90.00
#
_symmetry.space_group_name_H-M   'P 1'
#
loop_
_entity.id
_entity.type
_entity.pdbx_description
1 polymer ?
#
loop_
_entity_poly.entity_id
_entity_poly.type
_entity_poly.pdbx_seq_one_letter_code
_entity_poly.pdbx_strand_id
1 'polypeptide(L)'
;MNLSNIQKKLKCSNTAAAERTRLRHIRRIERMTAAIQERFPEVRHPNQIKLKHCRWLDENWLSETTAKDYRTSLRLLIRALGREQCWAKPLGMHPRSQGGRPPSLTVVRSRSPKFGR
;
A
#
# COMPACT_ATOMS: atom_id res chain seq x y z
N MET A 1 -14.89 2.36 -1.32
CA MET A 1 -13.89 3.41 -1.67
C MET A 1 -13.44 3.20 -3.12
N ASN A 2 -13.29 4.24 -3.95
CA ASN A 2 -12.70 4.09 -5.29
C ASN A 2 -11.17 4.04 -5.22
N LEU A 3 -10.56 2.92 -5.65
CA LEU A 3 -9.12 2.65 -5.59
C LEU A 3 -8.42 2.66 -6.95
N SER A 4 -9.10 3.07 -8.01
CA SER A 4 -8.58 3.05 -9.39
C SER A 4 -7.20 3.70 -9.52
N ASN A 5 -6.98 4.83 -8.85
CA ASN A 5 -5.70 5.53 -8.84
C ASN A 5 -4.57 4.75 -8.14
N ILE A 6 -4.88 3.98 -7.09
CA ILE A 6 -3.90 3.12 -6.42
C ILE A 6 -3.58 1.91 -7.30
N GLN A 7 -4.61 1.26 -7.85
CA GLN A 7 -4.46 0.11 -8.73
C GLN A 7 -3.63 0.42 -9.99
N LYS A 8 -3.79 1.63 -10.56
CA LYS A 8 -3.00 2.12 -11.70
C LYS A 8 -1.51 2.28 -11.40
N LYS A 9 -1.16 2.64 -10.15
CA LYS A 9 0.24 2.81 -9.71
C LYS A 9 0.95 1.48 -9.46
N LEU A 10 0.22 0.40 -9.20
CA LEU A 10 0.78 -0.93 -9.00
C LEU A 10 1.12 -1.57 -10.35
N LYS A 11 2.41 -1.69 -10.65
CA LYS A 11 2.93 -2.29 -11.89
C LYS A 11 3.74 -3.55 -11.56
N CYS A 12 3.60 -4.57 -12.40
CA CYS A 12 4.38 -5.80 -12.35
C CYS A 12 4.96 -6.09 -13.73
N SER A 13 5.86 -7.07 -13.81
CA SER A 13 6.34 -7.60 -15.09
C SER A 13 5.22 -8.29 -15.87
N ASN A 14 5.37 -8.40 -17.19
CA ASN A 14 4.41 -9.05 -18.10
C ASN A 14 4.43 -10.59 -17.99
N THR A 15 4.43 -11.13 -16.77
CA THR A 15 4.36 -12.57 -16.51
C THR A 15 3.05 -12.90 -15.80
N ALA A 16 2.42 -14.01 -16.15
CA ALA A 16 1.17 -14.44 -15.52
C ALA A 16 1.30 -14.61 -13.99
N ALA A 17 2.46 -15.05 -13.51
CA ALA A 17 2.75 -15.18 -12.08
C ALA A 17 2.83 -13.83 -11.36
N ALA A 18 3.41 -12.81 -12.00
CA ALA A 18 3.49 -11.47 -11.43
C ALA A 18 2.13 -10.77 -11.44
N GLU A 19 1.31 -10.96 -12.49
CA GLU A 19 -0.06 -10.42 -12.53
C GLU A 19 -0.95 -11.05 -11.45
N ARG A 20 -0.89 -12.38 -11.26
CA ARG A 20 -1.58 -13.03 -10.13
C ARG A 20 -1.18 -12.44 -8.78
N THR A 21 0.10 -12.12 -8.62
CA THR A 21 0.62 -11.49 -7.40
C THR A 21 0.10 -10.06 -7.25
N ARG A 22 0.08 -9.27 -8.32
CA ARG A 22 -0.52 -7.94 -8.37
C ARG A 22 -2.00 -7.97 -7.95
N LEU A 23 -2.80 -8.86 -8.53
CA LEU A 23 -4.22 -9.00 -8.19
C LEU A 23 -4.43 -9.39 -6.73
N ARG A 24 -3.58 -10.26 -6.16
CA ARG A 24 -3.63 -10.59 -4.73
C ARG A 24 -3.41 -9.36 -3.84
N HIS A 25 -2.43 -8.52 -4.17
CA HIS A 25 -2.19 -7.28 -3.42
C HIS A 25 -3.35 -6.29 -3.58
N ILE A 26 -3.92 -6.16 -4.78
CA ILE A 26 -5.10 -5.30 -5.01
C ILE A 26 -6.26 -5.73 -4.12
N ARG A 27 -6.61 -7.03 -4.12
CA ARG A 27 -7.69 -7.56 -3.27
C ARG A 27 -7.44 -7.35 -1.78
N ARG A 28 -6.20 -7.49 -1.32
CA ARG A 28 -5.82 -7.22 0.08
C ARG A 28 -5.95 -5.73 0.41
N ILE A 29 -5.55 -4.84 -0.51
CA ILE A 29 -5.72 -3.39 -0.36
C ILE A 29 -7.19 -3.01 -0.29
N GLU A 30 -8.03 -3.59 -1.17
CA GLU A 30 -9.47 -3.40 -1.13
C GLU A 30 -10.05 -3.76 0.24
N ARG A 31 -9.73 -4.95 0.76
CA ARG A 31 -10.16 -5.39 2.10
C ARG A 31 -9.70 -4.46 3.21
N MET A 32 -8.43 -4.07 3.23
CA MET A 32 -7.90 -3.12 4.22
C MET A 32 -8.61 -1.77 4.15
N THR A 33 -8.83 -1.25 2.94
CA THR A 33 -9.53 0.04 2.79
C THR A 33 -11.00 -0.06 3.17
N ALA A 34 -11.68 -1.18 2.88
CA ALA A 34 -13.06 -1.42 3.31
C ALA A 34 -13.15 -1.45 4.84
N ALA A 35 -12.24 -2.16 5.53
CA ALA A 35 -12.16 -2.18 6.98
C ALA A 35 -11.90 -0.78 7.58
N ILE A 36 -11.05 0.03 6.92
CA ILE A 36 -10.87 1.43 7.31
C ILE A 36 -12.18 2.20 7.18
N GLN A 37 -12.94 2.05 6.09
CA GLN A 37 -14.21 2.79 5.91
C GLN A 37 -15.26 2.39 6.92
N GLU A 38 -15.34 1.10 7.24
CA GLU A 38 -16.25 0.58 8.25
C GLU A 38 -15.95 1.16 9.63
N ARG A 39 -14.67 1.22 10.01
CA ARG A 39 -14.24 1.79 11.29
C ARG A 39 -14.26 3.32 11.33
N PHE A 40 -13.97 3.96 10.20
CA PHE A 40 -13.82 5.42 10.05
C PHE A 40 -14.68 5.90 8.88
N PRO A 41 -16.00 6.10 9.09
CA PRO A 41 -16.93 6.49 8.03
C PRO A 41 -16.61 7.84 7.37
N GLU A 42 -15.81 8.68 8.02
CA GLU A 42 -15.31 9.94 7.46
C GLU A 42 -14.31 9.74 6.31
N VAL A 43 -13.68 8.56 6.22
CA VAL A 43 -12.70 8.21 5.19
C VAL A 43 -13.41 7.64 3.97
N ARG A 44 -13.85 8.53 3.07
CA ARG A 44 -14.54 8.18 1.83
C ARG A 44 -13.60 7.94 0.65
N HIS A 45 -12.42 8.56 0.69
CA HIS A 45 -11.46 8.57 -0.40
C HIS A 45 -10.06 8.14 0.07
N PRO A 46 -9.22 7.58 -0.83
CA PRO A 46 -7.91 7.05 -0.41
C PRO A 46 -6.93 8.11 0.08
N ASN A 47 -7.05 9.34 -0.41
CA ASN A 47 -6.25 10.49 0.03
C ASN A 47 -6.57 10.94 1.47
N GLN A 48 -7.73 10.54 2.02
CA GLN A 48 -8.11 10.80 3.41
C GLN A 48 -7.51 9.76 4.37
N ILE A 49 -6.95 8.66 3.84
CA ILE A 49 -6.17 7.72 4.66
C ILE A 49 -4.96 8.49 5.22
N LYS A 50 -4.69 8.25 6.49
CA LYS A 50 -3.72 8.91 7.36
C LYS A 50 -3.01 7.82 8.17
N LEU A 51 -1.87 8.18 8.74
CA LEU A 51 -1.06 7.28 9.57
C LEU A 51 -1.89 6.54 10.65
N LYS A 52 -2.80 7.26 11.34
CA LYS A 52 -3.66 6.66 12.39
C LYS A 52 -4.49 5.47 11.90
N HIS A 53 -4.97 5.51 10.65
CA HIS A 53 -5.79 4.43 10.08
C HIS A 53 -4.93 3.22 9.72
N CYS A 54 -3.72 3.46 9.19
CA CYS A 54 -2.76 2.39 8.93
C CYS A 54 -2.27 1.74 10.22
N ARG A 55 -2.08 2.52 11.29
CA ARG A 55 -1.71 2.00 12.61
C ARG A 55 -2.83 1.14 13.19
N TRP A 56 -4.07 1.61 13.15
CA TRP A 56 -5.22 0.83 13.60
C TRP A 56 -5.31 -0.52 12.88
N LEU A 57 -5.14 -0.56 11.55
CA LEU A 57 -5.11 -1.82 10.80
C LEU A 57 -4.05 -2.78 11.35
N ASP A 58 -2.82 -2.27 11.49
CA ASP A 58 -1.66 -3.06 11.90
C ASP A 58 -1.79 -3.64 13.31
N GLU A 59 -2.40 -2.89 14.23
CA GLU A 59 -2.53 -3.25 15.64
C GLU A 59 -3.82 -4.03 15.96
N ASN A 60 -4.93 -3.79 15.23
CA ASN A 60 -6.27 -4.24 15.65
C ASN A 60 -6.98 -5.12 14.62
N TRP A 61 -6.60 -5.08 13.35
CA TRP A 61 -7.32 -5.78 12.28
C TRP A 61 -6.54 -6.94 11.69
N LEU A 62 -5.20 -6.86 11.68
CA LEU A 62 -4.36 -7.95 11.19
C LEU A 62 -4.26 -9.08 12.21
N SER A 63 -4.69 -10.28 11.81
CA SER A 63 -4.40 -11.49 12.58
C SER A 63 -2.92 -11.84 12.49
N GLU A 64 -2.34 -12.43 13.53
CA GLU A 64 -0.93 -12.86 13.54
C GLU A 64 -0.58 -13.75 12.34
N THR A 65 -1.50 -14.66 11.99
CA THR A 65 -1.35 -15.62 10.88
C THR A 65 -1.30 -14.95 9.50
N THR A 66 -1.94 -13.78 9.34
CA THR A 66 -2.02 -13.08 8.04
C THR A 66 -1.24 -11.76 8.01
N ALA A 67 -0.71 -11.32 9.15
CA ALA A 67 -0.07 -10.03 9.33
C ALA A 67 1.08 -9.80 8.35
N LYS A 68 1.94 -10.80 8.10
CA LYS A 68 3.08 -10.67 7.17
C LYS A 68 2.63 -10.33 5.75
N ASP A 69 1.58 -11.00 5.29
CA ASP A 69 1.04 -10.88 3.95
C ASP A 69 0.32 -9.55 3.73
N TYR A 70 -0.47 -9.14 4.71
CA TYR A 70 -1.17 -7.86 4.68
C TYR A 70 -0.24 -6.68 4.94
N ARG A 71 0.77 -6.77 5.82
CA ARG A 71 1.79 -5.73 6.00
C ARG A 71 2.52 -5.41 4.70
N THR A 72 2.79 -6.42 3.88
CA THR A 72 3.39 -6.21 2.55
C THR A 72 2.45 -5.40 1.64
N SER A 73 1.16 -5.72 1.63
CA SER A 73 0.13 -4.95 0.90
C SER A 73 -0.08 -3.54 1.48
N LEU A 74 -0.02 -3.38 2.80
CA LEU A 74 -0.18 -2.10 3.48
C LEU A 74 0.97 -1.15 3.11
N ARG A 75 2.19 -1.67 3.00
CA ARG A 75 3.33 -0.91 2.49
C ARG A 75 3.11 -0.44 1.05
N LEU A 76 2.57 -1.29 0.18
CA LEU A 76 2.24 -0.92 -1.21
C LEU A 76 1.18 0.19 -1.26
N LEU A 77 0.16 0.12 -0.41
CA LEU A 77 -0.83 1.19 -0.24
C LEU A 77 -0.17 2.51 0.18
N ILE A 78 0.62 2.50 1.25
CA ILE A 78 1.33 3.69 1.77
C ILE A 78 2.24 4.29 0.69
N ARG A 79 2.91 3.44 -0.09
CA ARG A 79 3.76 3.87 -1.20
C ARG A 79 2.94 4.48 -2.35
N ALA A 80 1.78 3.92 -2.67
CA ALA A 80 0.86 4.46 -3.67
C ALA A 80 0.25 5.82 -3.26
N LEU A 81 0.09 6.03 -1.95
CA LEU A 81 -0.29 7.32 -1.35
C LEU A 81 0.87 8.32 -1.30
N GLY A 82 2.10 7.91 -1.61
CA GLY A 82 3.28 8.77 -1.57
C GLY A 82 3.76 9.12 -0.16
N ARG A 83 3.39 8.32 0.85
CA ARG A 83 3.68 8.61 2.27
C ARG A 83 4.72 7.69 2.91
N GLU A 84 5.34 6.82 2.11
CA GLU A 84 6.33 5.82 2.56
C GLU A 84 7.44 6.42 3.43
N GLN A 85 8.02 7.57 3.04
CA GLN A 85 9.12 8.20 3.78
C GLN A 85 8.72 8.62 5.20
N CYS A 86 7.50 9.13 5.39
CA CYS A 86 7.04 9.63 6.68
C CYS A 86 6.41 8.53 7.54
N TRP A 87 5.74 7.55 6.93
CA TRP A 87 4.88 6.59 7.64
C TRP A 87 5.53 5.23 7.87
N ALA A 88 6.57 4.88 7.11
CA ALA A 88 7.23 3.58 7.26
C ALA A 88 7.84 3.40 8.66
N LYS A 89 8.58 4.41 9.17
CA LYS A 89 9.23 4.34 10.49
C LYS A 89 8.22 4.23 11.64
N PRO A 90 7.18 5.08 11.74
CA PRO A 90 6.16 4.97 12.80
C PRO A 90 5.31 3.68 12.79
N LEU A 91 5.36 2.91 11.70
CA LEU A 91 4.68 1.62 11.55
C LEU A 91 5.63 0.42 11.67
N GLY A 92 6.90 0.63 12.06
CA GLY A 92 7.92 -0.43 12.13
C GLY A 92 8.24 -1.07 10.78
N MET A 93 7.85 -0.44 9.67
CA MET A 93 8.01 -0.96 8.32
C MET A 93 9.37 -0.55 7.75
N HIS A 94 10.46 -1.08 8.30
CA HIS A 94 11.80 -0.79 7.80
C HIS A 94 11.95 -1.17 6.33
N PRO A 95 12.65 -0.36 5.50
CA PRO A 95 13.02 -0.76 4.15
C PRO A 95 13.71 -2.13 4.20
N ARG A 96 13.26 -3.10 3.40
CA ARG A 96 14.07 -4.31 3.23
C ARG A 96 15.37 -3.87 2.56
N SER A 97 16.51 -4.35 3.04
CA SER A 97 17.78 -4.20 2.35
C SER A 97 17.59 -4.56 0.88
N GLN A 98 18.06 -3.70 -0.02
CA GLN A 98 18.04 -4.00 -1.45
C GLN A 98 19.05 -5.11 -1.72
N GLY A 99 18.62 -6.37 -1.59
CA GLY A 99 19.32 -7.49 -2.22
C GLY A 99 19.24 -7.35 -3.75
N GLY A 100 20.07 -8.10 -4.47
CA GLY A 100 20.21 -7.97 -5.94
C GLY A 100 18.97 -8.33 -6.76
N ARG A 101 17.93 -8.97 -6.17
CA ARG A 101 16.71 -9.31 -6.90
C ARG A 101 15.70 -8.17 -6.88
N PRO A 102 15.35 -7.57 -8.05
CA PRO A 102 14.35 -6.52 -8.10
C PRO A 102 12.97 -7.06 -7.69
N PRO A 103 12.14 -6.24 -7.01
CA PRO A 103 10.81 -6.65 -6.59
C PRO A 103 9.90 -6.92 -7.79
N SER A 104 9.12 -8.00 -7.74
CA SER A 104 8.17 -8.40 -8.80
C SER A 104 7.02 -7.42 -9.00
N LEU A 105 6.79 -6.53 -8.02
CA LEU A 105 5.77 -5.52 -8.01
C LEU A 105 6.36 -4.19 -7.55
N THR A 106 6.13 -3.13 -8.33
CA THR A 106 6.59 -1.78 -8.05
C THR A 106 5.41 -0.81 -8.00
N VAL A 107 5.60 0.29 -7.27
CA VAL A 107 4.66 1.40 -7.26
C VAL A 107 5.28 2.53 -8.05
N VAL A 108 4.64 2.88 -9.16
CA VAL A 108 5.06 4.03 -9.97
C VAL A 108 4.73 5.31 -9.20
N ARG A 109 5.77 6.07 -8.87
CA ARG A 109 5.61 7.43 -8.35
C ARG A 109 5.24 8.34 -9.52
N SER A 110 4.16 9.09 -9.38
CA SER A 110 3.86 10.18 -10.30
C SER A 110 5.03 11.17 -10.25
N ARG A 111 5.69 11.41 -11.38
CA ARG A 111 6.64 12.52 -11.52
C ARG A 111 5.82 13.81 -11.36
N SER A 112 5.87 14.45 -10.19
CA SER A 112 5.59 15.88 -10.17
C SER A 112 6.70 16.56 -10.96
N PRO A 113 6.41 17.46 -11.91
CA PRO A 113 7.46 18.31 -12.48
C PRO A 113 8.12 18.99 -11.28
N LYS A 114 9.42 18.76 -11.09
CA LYS A 114 10.21 19.70 -10.30
C LYS A 114 10.04 21.02 -11.03
N PHE A 115 9.35 21.98 -10.42
CA PHE A 115 9.34 23.35 -10.92
C PHE A 115 10.81 23.72 -11.18
N GLY A 116 11.12 23.95 -12.45
CA GLY A 116 12.37 24.59 -12.85
C GLY A 116 12.37 25.97 -12.21
N ARG A 117 13.40 26.24 -11.41
CA ARG A 117 13.88 27.60 -11.17
C ARG A 117 15.08 27.80 -12.06
#